data_AF-A0A7K9RDA3-F1
#
_entry.id   AF-A0A7K9RDA3-F1
#
_cell.length_a   1.000
_cell.length_b   1.000
_cell.length_c   1.000
_cell.angle_alpha   90.00
_cell.angle_beta   90.00
_cell.angle_gamma   90.00
#
_symmetry.space_group_name_H-M   'P 1'
#
loop_
_entity.id
_entity.type
_entity.pdbx_description
1 polymer ?
#
loop_
_entity_poly.entity_id
_entity_poly.type
_entity_poly.pdbx_seq_one_letter_code
_entity_poly.pdbx_strand_id
1 'polypeptide(L)'
;YTGPYWSQLQLLSSLGFPDPIPASEALQRHQGSHWGALQELQALKLRPFRLRHQQGAGPGLDFNRHDQQALLRQILATLPVASWGRASLVASLGRELGLGRL
;
A
#
# COMPACT_ATOMS: atom_id res chain seq x y z
N TYR A 1 -16.77 -24.90 -2.45
CA TYR A 1 -15.43 -25.13 -3.01
C TYR A 1 -14.57 -25.79 -1.94
N THR A 2 -14.43 -27.12 -1.97
CA THR A 2 -13.47 -27.87 -1.14
C THR A 2 -12.30 -28.28 -2.02
N GLY A 3 -11.45 -27.31 -2.35
CA GLY A 3 -10.22 -27.55 -3.10
C GLY A 3 -9.02 -27.82 -2.18
N PRO A 4 -7.88 -28.28 -2.73
CA PRO A 4 -6.68 -28.65 -1.97
C PRO A 4 -6.04 -27.50 -1.15
N TYR A 5 -6.52 -26.27 -1.32
CA TYR A 5 -6.00 -25.08 -0.67
C TYR A 5 -7.02 -24.30 0.17
N TRP A 6 -8.04 -24.98 0.69
CA TRP A 6 -9.15 -24.30 1.39
C TRP A 6 -8.68 -23.49 2.62
N SER A 7 -7.75 -24.02 3.43
CA SER A 7 -7.20 -23.29 4.58
C SER A 7 -6.35 -22.09 4.13
N GLN A 8 -5.61 -22.21 3.04
CA GLN A 8 -4.83 -21.11 2.47
C GLN A 8 -5.74 -20.03 1.85
N LEU A 9 -6.87 -20.41 1.25
CA LEU A 9 -7.86 -19.47 0.74
C LEU A 9 -8.54 -18.68 1.87
N GLN A 10 -8.86 -19.33 2.99
CA GLN A 10 -9.35 -18.63 4.17
C GLN A 10 -8.31 -17.64 4.73
N LEU A 11 -7.04 -18.06 4.76
CA LEU A 11 -5.94 -17.19 5.18
C LEU A 11 -5.80 -15.98 4.26
N LEU A 12 -5.75 -16.17 2.93
CA LEU A 12 -5.70 -15.06 1.98
C LEU A 12 -6.91 -14.13 2.07
N SER A 13 -8.11 -14.69 2.33
CA SER A 13 -9.32 -13.91 2.57
C SER A 13 -9.19 -13.00 3.80
N SER A 14 -8.67 -13.54 4.92
CA SER A 14 -8.41 -12.77 6.14
C SER A 14 -7.35 -11.66 5.94
N LEU A 15 -6.45 -11.84 4.98
CA LEU A 15 -5.41 -10.87 4.60
C LEU A 15 -5.87 -9.84 3.55
N GLY A 16 -7.17 -9.80 3.24
CA GLY A 16 -7.74 -8.80 2.32
C GLY A 16 -7.80 -9.24 0.85
N PHE A 17 -7.70 -10.54 0.57
CA PHE A 17 -7.91 -11.14 -0.74
C PHE A 17 -9.10 -12.13 -0.70
N PRO A 18 -10.34 -11.61 -0.54
CA PRO A 18 -11.53 -12.45 -0.35
C PRO A 18 -12.01 -13.16 -1.61
N ASP A 19 -11.56 -12.73 -2.79
CA ASP A 19 -11.94 -13.32 -4.07
C ASP A 19 -11.23 -14.68 -4.25
N PRO A 20 -11.98 -15.80 -4.26
CA PRO A 20 -11.39 -17.13 -4.32
C PRO A 20 -10.76 -17.44 -5.68
N ILE A 21 -11.17 -16.76 -6.77
CA ILE A 21 -10.67 -17.05 -8.11
C ILE A 21 -9.18 -16.67 -8.25
N PRO A 22 -8.78 -15.38 -8.15
CA PRO A 22 -7.39 -14.98 -8.25
C PRO A 22 -6.53 -15.57 -7.14
N ALA A 23 -7.09 -15.77 -5.95
CA ALA A 23 -6.39 -16.41 -4.83
C ALA A 23 -6.08 -17.89 -5.12
N SER A 24 -7.02 -18.64 -5.68
CA SER A 24 -6.82 -20.06 -6.02
C SER A 24 -5.83 -20.24 -7.16
N GLU A 25 -5.86 -19.37 -8.18
CA GLU A 25 -4.89 -19.39 -9.26
C GLU A 25 -3.48 -19.06 -8.77
N ALA A 26 -3.34 -18.04 -7.91
CA ALA A 26 -2.05 -17.70 -7.31
C ALA A 26 -1.53 -18.86 -6.46
N LEU A 27 -2.38 -19.49 -5.65
CA LEU A 27 -2.01 -20.68 -4.89
C LEU A 27 -1.57 -21.83 -5.80
N GLN A 28 -2.22 -22.03 -6.94
CA GLN A 28 -1.82 -23.04 -7.91
C GLN A 28 -0.44 -22.75 -8.52
N ARG A 29 -0.17 -21.51 -8.94
CA ARG A 29 1.14 -21.08 -9.48
C ARG A 29 2.27 -21.27 -8.46
N HIS A 30 1.97 -21.05 -7.19
CA HIS A 30 2.91 -21.16 -6.08
C HIS A 30 2.86 -22.51 -5.37
N GLN A 31 2.29 -23.56 -5.99
CA GLN A 31 2.25 -24.93 -5.47
C GLN A 31 1.69 -25.03 -4.03
N GLY A 32 0.67 -24.24 -3.72
CA GLY A 32 0.05 -24.17 -2.40
C GLY A 32 0.78 -23.29 -1.38
N SER A 33 1.87 -22.62 -1.76
CA SER A 33 2.55 -21.64 -0.92
C SER A 33 1.72 -20.38 -0.76
N HIS A 34 1.15 -20.22 0.43
CA HIS A 34 0.37 -19.03 0.79
C HIS A 34 1.22 -17.75 0.74
N TRP A 35 2.52 -17.84 1.05
CA TRP A 35 3.42 -16.69 1.00
C TRP A 35 3.70 -16.21 -0.42
N GLY A 36 3.97 -17.15 -1.34
CA GLY A 36 4.15 -16.84 -2.76
C GLY A 36 2.89 -16.24 -3.38
N ALA A 37 1.74 -16.86 -3.11
CA ALA A 37 0.44 -16.36 -3.57
C ALA A 37 0.12 -14.96 -3.03
N LEU A 38 0.36 -14.71 -1.73
CA LEU A 38 0.15 -13.41 -1.10
C LEU A 38 1.03 -12.33 -1.74
N GLN A 39 2.32 -12.61 -1.95
CA GLN A 39 3.26 -11.67 -2.54
C GLN A 39 2.85 -11.26 -3.97
N GLU A 40 2.41 -12.22 -4.78
CA GLU A 40 1.91 -11.95 -6.13
C GLU A 40 0.65 -11.06 -6.12
N LEU A 41 -0.34 -11.43 -5.30
CA LEU A 41 -1.60 -10.70 -5.21
C LEU A 41 -1.39 -9.26 -4.71
N GLN A 42 -0.52 -9.08 -3.72
CA GLN A 42 -0.11 -7.76 -3.24
C GLN A 42 0.63 -6.97 -4.33
N ALA A 43 1.53 -7.62 -5.07
CA ALA A 43 2.27 -6.95 -6.14
C ALA A 43 1.34 -6.40 -7.24
N LEU A 44 0.29 -7.14 -7.60
CA LEU A 44 -0.74 -6.71 -8.55
C LEU A 44 -1.53 -5.50 -8.03
N LYS A 45 -2.00 -5.54 -6.77
CA LYS A 45 -2.70 -4.40 -6.15
C LYS A 45 -1.83 -3.13 -6.09
N LEU A 46 -0.52 -3.30 -5.88
CA LEU A 46 0.42 -2.19 -5.77
C LEU A 46 0.91 -1.66 -7.12
N ARG A 47 0.65 -2.36 -8.23
CA ARG A 47 1.12 -1.99 -9.57
C ARG A 47 0.69 -0.57 -9.99
N PRO A 48 -0.57 -0.11 -9.80
CA PRO A 48 -0.97 1.25 -10.15
C PRO A 48 -0.30 2.34 -9.29
N PHE A 49 0.09 2.02 -8.05
CA PHE A 49 0.83 2.95 -7.18
C PHE A 49 2.28 3.09 -7.63
N ARG A 50 2.94 1.96 -7.95
CA ARG A 50 4.29 1.96 -8.53
C ARG A 50 4.35 2.75 -9.84
N LEU A 51 3.39 2.55 -10.73
CA LEU A 51 3.33 3.28 -12.00
C LEU A 51 3.16 4.78 -11.78
N ARG A 52 2.28 5.22 -10.87
CA ARG A 52 2.13 6.65 -10.53
C ARG A 52 3.41 7.26 -9.95
N HIS A 53 4.15 6.50 -9.13
CA HIS A 53 5.42 6.96 -8.59
C HIS A 53 6.52 7.03 -9.66
N GLN A 54 6.59 6.05 -10.57
CA GLN A 54 7.55 6.03 -11.68
C GLN A 54 7.27 7.11 -12.74
N GLN A 55 6.00 7.45 -12.96
CA GLN A 55 5.58 8.47 -13.92
C GLN A 55 5.74 9.91 -13.40
N GLY A 56 6.25 10.09 -12.18
CA GLY A 56 6.82 11.35 -11.72
C GLY A 56 5.89 12.56 -11.83
N ALA A 57 4.72 12.54 -11.19
CA ALA A 57 3.94 13.75 -10.94
C ALA A 57 2.91 13.54 -9.83
N GLY A 58 3.37 13.19 -8.63
CA GLY A 58 2.68 13.71 -7.46
C GLY A 58 3.08 15.19 -7.31
N PRO A 59 2.18 16.12 -6.93
CA PRO A 59 2.63 17.44 -6.51
C PRO A 59 3.72 17.29 -5.43
N GLY A 60 4.57 18.28 -5.22
CA GLY A 60 5.49 18.30 -4.08
C GLY A 60 4.74 18.15 -2.75
N LEU A 61 5.47 17.91 -1.67
CA LEU A 61 4.88 17.95 -0.33
C LEU A 61 4.45 19.37 0.00
N ASP A 62 3.14 19.61 -0.02
CA ASP A 62 2.56 20.89 0.38
C ASP A 62 2.19 20.87 1.87
N PHE A 63 3.11 21.33 2.71
CA PHE A 63 2.89 21.41 4.16
C PHE A 63 1.80 22.42 4.55
N ASN A 64 1.50 23.38 3.69
CA ASN A 64 0.44 24.38 3.88
C ASN A 64 -0.94 23.88 3.43
N ARG A 65 -1.03 22.66 2.89
CA ARG A 65 -2.30 22.06 2.47
C ARG A 65 -3.28 22.00 3.64
N HIS A 66 -4.49 22.55 3.40
CA HIS A 66 -5.60 22.51 4.33
C HIS A 66 -6.09 21.08 4.62
N ASP A 67 -6.13 20.24 3.59
CA ASP A 67 -6.42 18.80 3.76
C ASP A 67 -5.21 18.06 4.34
N GLN A 68 -5.23 17.97 5.67
CA GLN A 68 -4.20 17.28 6.44
C GLN A 68 -4.15 15.79 6.12
N GLN A 69 -5.27 15.12 5.82
CA GLN A 69 -5.21 13.69 5.51
C GLN A 69 -4.52 13.44 4.17
N ALA A 70 -4.75 14.29 3.17
CA ALA A 70 -4.05 14.21 1.90
C ALA A 70 -2.55 14.41 2.06
N LEU A 71 -2.12 15.40 2.86
CA LEU A 71 -0.70 15.61 3.17
C LEU A 71 -0.06 14.39 3.83
N LEU A 72 -0.74 13.80 4.83
CA LEU A 72 -0.21 12.63 5.56
C LEU A 72 -0.07 11.40 4.66
N ARG A 73 -1.04 11.14 3.79
CA ARG A 73 -0.95 10.06 2.80
C ARG A 73 0.22 10.26 1.84
N GLN A 74 0.48 11.51 1.46
CA GLN A 74 1.59 11.85 0.56
C GLN A 74 2.95 11.70 1.24
N ILE A 75 3.08 12.11 2.50
CA ILE A 75 4.27 11.88 3.34
C ILE A 75 4.55 10.38 3.48
N LEU A 76 3.54 9.57 3.81
CA LEU A 76 3.66 8.10 3.90
C LEU A 76 4.06 7.45 2.56
N ALA A 77 3.71 8.08 1.44
CA ALA A 77 4.01 7.56 0.10
C ALA A 77 5.39 7.99 -0.44
N THR A 78 5.98 9.05 0.10
CA THR A 78 7.20 9.68 -0.46
C THR A 78 8.40 9.63 0.49
N LEU A 79 8.16 9.58 1.80
CA LEU A 79 9.21 9.54 2.82
C LEU A 79 9.19 8.19 3.56
N PRO A 80 10.34 7.70 4.06
CA PRO A 80 10.45 6.43 4.77
C PRO A 80 9.91 6.51 6.22
N VAL A 81 8.68 7.00 6.40
CA VAL A 81 7.99 7.03 7.70
C VAL A 81 6.98 5.90 7.80
N ALA A 82 7.18 5.02 8.79
CA ALA A 82 6.46 3.75 8.92
C ALA A 82 5.12 3.84 9.69
N SER A 83 4.58 5.03 9.96
CA SER A 83 3.29 5.17 10.65
C SER A 83 2.62 6.52 10.46
N TRP A 84 1.29 6.55 10.64
CA TRP A 84 0.48 7.76 10.62
C TRP A 84 0.97 8.82 11.64
N GLY A 85 1.34 8.41 12.84
CA GLY A 85 1.87 9.32 13.87
C GLY A 85 3.22 9.93 13.49
N ARG A 86 4.10 9.18 12.82
CA ARG A 86 5.36 9.73 12.30
C ARG A 86 5.12 10.67 11.14
N ALA A 87 4.16 10.36 10.26
CA ALA A 87 3.76 11.26 9.19
C ALA A 87 3.16 12.57 9.73
N SER A 88 2.37 12.53 10.81
CA SER A 88 1.81 13.74 11.42
C SER A 88 2.87 14.60 12.09
N LEU A 89 3.87 13.97 12.68
CA LEU A 89 5.02 14.67 13.23
C LEU A 89 5.82 15.37 12.11
N VAL A 90 6.07 14.69 10.99
CA VAL A 90 6.73 15.30 9.81
C VAL A 90 5.91 16.45 9.24
N ALA A 91 4.58 16.31 9.14
CA ALA A 91 3.71 17.38 8.65
C ALA A 91 3.75 18.62 9.56
N SER A 92 3.78 18.40 10.88
CA SER A 92 3.84 19.49 11.88
C SER A 92 5.19 20.20 11.84
N LEU A 93 6.29 19.43 11.83
CA LEU A 93 7.63 19.98 11.68
C LEU A 93 7.80 20.75 10.37
N GLY A 94 7.29 20.23 9.25
CA GLY A 94 7.37 20.91 7.96
C GLY A 94 6.61 22.24 7.94
N ARG A 95 5.50 22.36 8.70
CA ARG A 95 4.78 23.63 8.89
C ARG A 95 5.57 24.60 9.77
N GLU A 96 6.08 24.13 10.91
CA GLU A 96 6.89 24.95 11.84
C GLU A 96 8.16 25.47 11.17
N LEU A 97 8.78 24.67 10.31
CA LEU A 97 9.99 25.02 9.56
C LEU A 97 9.69 25.83 8.27
N GLY A 98 8.42 26.08 7.94
CA GLY A 98 8.03 26.88 6.78
C GLY A 98 8.31 26.24 5.42
N LEU A 99 8.38 24.90 5.31
CA LEU A 99 8.73 24.17 4.09
C LEU A 99 7.65 24.19 2.99
N GLY A 100 6.61 25.01 3.12
CA GLY A 100 5.36 24.92 2.36
C GLY A 100 5.39 25.41 0.90
N ARG A 101 6.55 25.45 0.23
CA ARG A 101 6.71 25.66 -1.22
C ARG A 101 8.08 25.12 -1.66
N LEU A 102 8.15 23.85 -2.05
CA LEU A 102 9.23 23.29 -2.86
C LEU A 102 8.61 22.56 -4.05
#